data_AF-A0A317WP46-F1
#
_entry.id   AF-A0A317WP46-F1
#
_cell.length_a   1.000
_cell.length_b   1.000
_cell.length_c   1.000
_cell.angle_alpha   90.00
_cell.angle_beta   90.00
_cell.angle_gamma   90.00
#
_symmetry.space_group_name_H-M   'P 1'
#
loop_
_entity.id
_entity.type
_entity.pdbx_description
1 polymer ?
#
loop_
_entity_poly.entity_id
_entity_poly.type
_entity_poly.pdbx_seq_one_letter_code
_entity_poly.pdbx_strand_id
1 'polypeptide(L)'
;MASNINTSTYSVPGYKESRHDVILAMMNWVENGTAPNDIVAIVWKSLTTADDVLRRRPICPYPLQAKYTGHGDQNDPDNWTCELLY
;
A
#
# COMPACT_ATOMS: atom_id res chain seq x y z
N MET A 1 26.52 12.23 -11.42
CA MET A 1 26.68 10.91 -10.76
C MET A 1 25.29 10.28 -10.78
N ALA A 2 25.08 9.25 -11.60
CA ALA A 2 23.81 8.53 -11.62
C ALA A 2 23.68 7.78 -10.29
N SER A 3 22.65 8.08 -9.51
CA SER A 3 22.40 7.37 -8.25
C SER A 3 21.98 5.95 -8.62
N ASN A 4 22.80 4.96 -8.26
CA ASN A 4 22.45 3.56 -8.42
C ASN A 4 21.25 3.28 -7.52
N ILE A 5 20.08 3.01 -8.11
CA ILE A 5 18.93 2.53 -7.35
C ILE A 5 19.29 1.12 -6.87
N ASN A 6 19.62 0.99 -5.59
CA ASN A 6 19.84 -0.31 -4.95
C ASN A 6 18.51 -1.07 -4.99
N THR A 7 18.48 -2.24 -5.63
CA THR A 7 17.32 -3.13 -5.73
C THR A 7 16.87 -3.73 -4.39
N SER A 8 17.59 -3.43 -3.30
CA SER A 8 17.28 -3.87 -1.93
C SER A 8 16.59 -2.80 -1.07
N THR A 9 16.32 -1.61 -1.63
CA THR A 9 15.62 -0.54 -0.92
C THR A 9 14.13 -0.60 -1.22
N TYR A 10 13.32 -0.77 -0.18
CA TYR A 10 11.86 -0.72 -0.26
C TYR A 10 11.37 0.57 0.38
N SER A 11 10.28 1.12 -0.15
CA SER A 11 9.62 2.33 0.34
C SER A 11 8.93 2.11 1.68
N VAL A 12 8.59 0.85 1.99
CA VAL A 12 7.94 0.44 3.24
C VAL A 12 8.79 -0.62 3.95
N PRO A 13 9.33 -0.35 5.14
CA PRO A 13 10.11 -1.32 5.90
C PRO A 13 9.31 -2.60 6.16
N GLY A 14 9.91 -3.76 5.86
CA GLY A 14 9.29 -5.07 6.10
C GLY A 14 8.31 -5.55 5.03
N TYR A 15 7.97 -4.72 4.03
CA TYR A 15 7.05 -5.07 2.94
C TYR A 15 7.79 -5.00 1.60
N LYS A 16 7.68 -6.06 0.80
CA LYS A 16 8.49 -6.26 -0.42
C LYS A 16 7.65 -6.59 -1.65
N GLU A 17 6.35 -6.40 -1.55
CA GLU A 17 5.37 -6.67 -2.59
C GLU A 17 4.76 -5.39 -3.16
N SER A 18 4.38 -5.43 -4.43
CA SER A 18 3.81 -4.29 -5.16
C SER A 18 2.52 -3.75 -4.56
N ARG A 19 1.75 -4.55 -3.82
CA ARG A 19 0.53 -4.07 -3.14
C ARG A 19 0.83 -3.11 -1.97
N HIS A 20 2.02 -3.17 -1.38
CA HIS A 20 2.40 -2.35 -0.21
C HIS A 20 3.53 -1.36 -0.52
N ASP A 21 4.24 -1.50 -1.64
CA ASP A 21 5.32 -0.62 -2.06
C ASP A 21 4.98 0.09 -3.38
N VAL A 22 4.87 1.41 -3.34
CA VAL A 22 4.50 2.23 -4.50
C VAL A 22 5.52 2.18 -5.64
N ILE A 23 6.80 2.01 -5.35
CA ILE A 23 7.86 1.93 -6.37
C ILE A 23 7.77 0.58 -7.06
N LEU A 24 7.58 -0.51 -6.30
CA LEU A 24 7.31 -1.83 -6.89
C LEU A 24 6.01 -1.86 -7.69
N ALA A 25 4.95 -1.20 -7.21
CA ALA A 25 3.68 -1.06 -7.94
C ALA A 25 3.88 -0.34 -9.28
N MET A 26 4.64 0.76 -9.27
CA MET A 26 4.94 1.54 -10.47
C MET A 26 5.79 0.76 -11.46
N MET A 27 6.83 0.06 -10.99
CA MET A 27 7.64 -0.81 -11.85
C MET A 27 6.79 -1.92 -12.48
N ASN A 28 5.96 -2.60 -11.68
CA ASN A 28 5.05 -3.63 -12.20
C ASN A 28 4.05 -3.08 -13.22
N TRP A 29 3.60 -1.83 -13.05
CA TRP A 29 2.74 -1.18 -14.03
C TRP A 29 3.49 -0.88 -15.34
N VAL A 30 4.67 -0.26 -15.26
CA VAL A 30 5.44 0.13 -16.45
C VAL A 30 5.99 -1.07 -17.20
N GLU A 31 6.52 -2.06 -16.50
CA GLU A 31 7.23 -3.20 -17.10
C GLU A 31 6.28 -4.33 -17.50
N ASN A 32 5.25 -4.61 -16.69
CA ASN A 32 4.35 -5.74 -16.91
C ASN A 32 2.92 -5.32 -17.30
N GLY A 33 2.66 -4.02 -17.49
CA GLY A 33 1.34 -3.51 -17.84
C GLY A 33 0.28 -3.71 -16.76
N THR A 34 0.69 -4.02 -15.52
CA THR A 34 -0.23 -4.37 -14.42
C THR A 34 -0.44 -3.17 -13.50
N ALA A 35 -1.49 -2.40 -13.77
CA ALA A 35 -1.87 -1.27 -12.91
C ALA A 35 -2.40 -1.76 -11.54
N PRO A 36 -2.08 -1.07 -10.44
CA PRO A 36 -2.60 -1.42 -9.13
C PRO A 36 -4.09 -1.04 -9.01
N ASN A 37 -4.89 -1.95 -8.45
CA ASN A 37 -6.28 -1.66 -8.09
C ASN A 37 -6.38 -0.97 -6.72
N ASP A 38 -5.40 -1.20 -5.85
CA ASP A 38 -5.22 -0.59 -4.55
C ASP A 38 -3.72 -0.55 -4.20
N ILE A 39 -3.34 0.35 -3.29
CA ILE A 39 -2.03 0.32 -2.63
C ILE A 39 -2.26 0.38 -1.13
N VAL A 40 -1.87 -0.64 -0.38
CA VAL A 40 -2.10 -0.71 1.06
C VAL A 40 -1.07 0.17 1.78
N ALA A 41 -1.57 1.26 2.36
CA ALA A 41 -0.80 2.14 3.24
C ALA A 41 -0.78 1.59 4.67
N ILE A 42 0.34 1.84 5.35
CA ILE A 42 0.60 1.37 6.72
C ILE A 42 0.89 2.57 7.61
N VAL A 43 0.19 2.63 8.73
CA VAL A 43 0.50 3.55 9.83
C VAL A 43 1.14 2.72 10.93
N TRP A 44 2.31 3.16 11.39
CA TRP A 44 3.07 2.54 12.48
C TRP A 44 2.70 3.15 13.83
N LYS A 45 2.82 2.39 14.92
CA LYS A 45 2.63 2.90 16.29
C LYS A 45 3.70 3.94 16.65
N SER A 46 4.92 3.74 16.15
CA SER A 46 6.04 4.65 16.30
C SER A 46 6.51 5.10 14.92
N LEU A 47 6.51 6.41 14.66
CA LEU A 47 6.99 6.98 13.41
C LEU A 47 8.52 6.94 13.29
N THR A 48 9.24 6.73 14.39
CA THR A 48 10.71 6.72 14.40
C THR A 48 11.28 5.34 14.13
N THR A 49 10.61 4.28 14.58
CA THR A 49 11.15 2.92 14.47
C THR A 49 10.43 2.08 13.42
N ALA A 50 9.14 2.35 13.15
CA ALA A 50 8.35 1.59 12.18
C ALA A 50 8.34 0.06 12.44
N ASP A 51 8.39 -0.36 13.71
CA ASP A 51 8.49 -1.78 14.08
C ASP A 51 7.12 -2.46 14.25
N ASP A 52 6.08 -1.69 14.58
CA ASP A 52 4.78 -2.22 14.96
C ASP A 52 3.66 -1.49 14.22
N VAL A 53 2.83 -2.26 13.52
CA VAL A 53 1.74 -1.76 12.70
C VAL A 53 0.59 -1.32 13.60
N LEU A 54 0.19 -0.06 13.48
CA LEU A 54 -1.02 0.46 14.13
C LEU A 54 -2.27 0.13 13.30
N ARG A 55 -2.20 0.38 11.99
CA ARG A 55 -3.36 0.26 11.09
C ARG A 55 -2.93 0.19 9.63
N ARG A 56 -3.67 -0.56 8.81
CA ARG A 56 -3.46 -0.66 7.36
C ARG A 56 -4.72 -0.30 6.59
N ARG A 57 -4.61 0.48 5.51
CA ARG A 57 -5.76 0.88 4.67
C ARG A 57 -5.39 0.84 3.19
N PRO A 58 -6.27 0.34 2.30
CA PRO A 58 -6.05 0.50 0.87
C PRO A 58 -6.23 1.98 0.47
N ILE A 59 -5.27 2.51 -0.27
CA ILE A 59 -5.39 3.72 -1.06
C ILE A 59 -6.07 3.32 -2.37
N CYS A 60 -7.20 3.95 -2.64
CA CYS A 60 -8.02 3.65 -3.80
C CYS A 60 -7.73 4.61 -4.98
N PRO A 61 -7.76 4.12 -6.23
CA PRO A 61 -7.72 4.97 -7.41
C PRO A 61 -8.92 5.90 -7.43
N TYR A 62 -8.68 7.19 -7.68
CA TYR A 62 -9.77 8.15 -7.85
C TYR A 62 -10.72 7.71 -8.98
N PRO A 63 -12.06 7.81 -8.81
CA PRO A 63 -12.82 8.42 -7.70
C PRO A 63 -13.22 7.45 -6.56
N LEU A 64 -12.73 6.21 -6.55
CA LEU A 64 -13.07 5.22 -5.52
C LEU A 64 -12.52 5.64 -4.15
N GLN A 65 -13.21 5.23 -3.10
CA GLN A 65 -12.83 5.49 -1.71
C GLN A 65 -12.81 4.17 -0.91
N ALA A 66 -11.94 4.11 0.11
CA ALA A 66 -11.83 2.94 0.97
C ALA A 66 -13.04 2.84 1.89
N LYS A 67 -13.82 1.78 1.74
CA LYS A 67 -15.01 1.47 2.52
C LYS A 67 -14.80 0.21 3.35
N TYR A 68 -15.09 0.30 4.64
CA TYR A 68 -15.08 -0.86 5.52
C TYR A 68 -16.22 -1.82 5.14
N THR A 69 -15.93 -3.13 5.07
CA THR A 69 -16.91 -4.15 4.68
C THR A 69 -18.03 -4.35 5.72
N GLY A 70 -17.87 -3.83 6.94
CA GLY A 70 -18.82 -3.97 8.03
C GLY A 70 -18.50 -5.15 8.98
N HIS A 71 -17.55 -6.01 8.61
CA HIS A 71 -17.18 -7.20 9.37
C HIS A 71 -15.65 -7.38 9.45
N GLY A 72 -15.17 -8.00 10.52
CA GLY A 72 -13.73 -8.27 10.74
C GLY A 72 -13.00 -7.23 11.60
N ASP A 73 -11.67 -7.31 11.64
CA ASP A 73 -10.84 -6.29 12.30
C ASP A 73 -10.71 -5.08 11.38
N GLN A 74 -11.07 -3.90 11.90
CA GLN A 74 -10.90 -2.66 11.16
C GLN A 74 -9.44 -2.39 10.82
N ASN A 75 -8.44 -2.90 11.54
CA ASN A 75 -7.02 -2.63 11.25
C ASN A 75 -6.42 -3.54 10.16
N ASP A 76 -7.17 -4.54 9.73
CA ASP A 76 -6.82 -5.42 8.62
C ASP A 76 -7.23 -4.79 7.27
N PRO A 77 -6.33 -4.68 6.28
CA PRO A 77 -6.65 -4.06 5.00
C PRO A 77 -7.61 -4.88 4.16
N ASP A 78 -7.74 -6.19 4.38
CA ASP A 78 -8.62 -7.06 3.59
C ASP A 78 -10.09 -6.92 3.99
N ASN A 79 -10.38 -6.25 5.12
CA ASN A 79 -11.73 -5.85 5.52
C ASN A 79 -12.15 -4.48 4.95
N TRP A 80 -11.44 -4.00 3.92
CA TRP A 80 -11.72 -2.75 3.21
C TRP A 80 -11.80 -3.00 1.71
N THR A 81 -12.66 -2.25 1.03
CA THR A 81 -12.87 -2.34 -0.41
C THR A 81 -12.87 -0.95 -1.03
N CYS A 82 -12.41 -0.83 -2.27
CA CYS A 82 -12.48 0.41 -3.02
C CYS A 82 -13.82 0.50 -3.74
N GLU A 83 -14.68 1.42 -3.31
CA GLU A 83 -16.03 1.59 -3.85
C GLU A 83 -16.35 3.07 -4.10
N LEU A 84 -17.29 3.35 -5.00
CA LEU A 84 -17.92 4.67 -5.08
C LEU A 84 -18.82 4.86 -3.86
N LEU A 85 -18.56 5.92 -3.09
CA LEU A 85 -19.39 6.27 -1.92
C LEU A 85 -20.49 7.29 -2.24
N TYR A 86 -20.43 7.91 -3.43
CA TYR A 86 -21.32 8.97 -3.89
C TYR A 86 -21.62 8.80 -5.37
#